data_AF-A0A1F8VHK0-F1
#
_entry.id   AF-A0A1F8VHK0-F1
#
_cell.length_a   1.000
_cell.length_b   1.000
_cell.length_c   1.000
_cell.angle_alpha   90.00
_cell.angle_beta   90.00
_cell.angle_gamma   90.00
#
_symmetry.space_group_name_H-M   'P 1'
#
loop_
_entity.id
_entity.type
_entity.pdbx_description
1 polymer ?
#
loop_
_entity_poly.entity_id
_entity_poly.type
_entity_poly.pdbx_seq_one_letter_code
_entity_poly.pdbx_strand_id
1 'polypeptide(L)'
;MSKIGFLIIALTALGLMVLSVWRDRRSARWRSLGLCHQCGAHLGANAKSVPLRFRNPGAGVVRICGGCAKERTIQRWMLASFALVALIALTVWWLLQRS
;
A
#
# COMPACT_ATOMS: atom_id res chain seq x y z
N MET A 1 -2.20 -17.07 -24.70
CA MET A 1 -2.91 -16.11 -23.82
C MET A 1 -4.07 -15.50 -24.60
N SER A 2 -5.31 -15.67 -24.15
CA SER A 2 -6.50 -15.24 -24.90
C SER A 2 -6.61 -13.72 -24.94
N LYS A 3 -6.96 -13.11 -26.09
CA LYS A 3 -7.09 -11.64 -26.30
C LYS A 3 -7.96 -10.96 -25.22
N ILE A 4 -8.96 -11.67 -24.74
CA ILE A 4 -9.88 -11.22 -23.67
C ILE A 4 -9.12 -11.03 -22.35
N GLY A 5 -8.21 -11.93 -22.00
CA GLY A 5 -7.41 -11.82 -20.78
C GLY A 5 -6.47 -10.61 -20.81
N PHE A 6 -5.87 -10.31 -21.97
CA PHE A 6 -5.03 -9.13 -22.13
C PHE A 6 -5.81 -7.82 -21.98
N LEU A 7 -7.01 -7.74 -22.56
CA LEU A 7 -7.88 -6.55 -22.44
C LEU A 7 -8.29 -6.29 -20.99
N ILE A 8 -8.65 -7.34 -20.24
CA ILE A 8 -9.02 -7.20 -18.82
C ILE A 8 -7.83 -6.70 -17.99
N ILE A 9 -6.63 -7.27 -18.20
CA ILE A 9 -5.42 -6.82 -17.50
C ILE A 9 -5.11 -5.36 -17.85
N ALA A 10 -5.18 -5.00 -19.13
CA ALA A 10 -4.92 -3.64 -19.59
C ALA A 10 -5.90 -2.63 -18.98
N LEU A 11 -7.20 -2.91 -19.01
CA LEU A 11 -8.24 -2.08 -18.39
C LEU A 11 -8.04 -1.93 -16.88
N THR A 12 -7.70 -3.04 -16.20
CA THR A 12 -7.45 -3.03 -14.76
C THR A 12 -6.22 -2.17 -14.42
N ALA A 13 -5.13 -2.32 -15.17
CA ALA A 13 -3.92 -1.50 -14.99
C ALA A 13 -4.20 -0.01 -15.22
N LEU A 14 -4.99 0.31 -16.25
CA LEU A 14 -5.35 1.69 -16.58
C LEU A 14 -6.24 2.31 -15.49
N GLY A 15 -7.23 1.55 -14.99
CA GLY A 15 -8.05 1.93 -13.84
C GLY A 15 -7.23 2.16 -12.57
N LEU A 16 -6.29 1.26 -12.26
CA LEU A 16 -5.36 1.40 -11.13
C LEU A 16 -4.46 2.63 -11.27
N MET A 17 -4.00 2.95 -12.48
CA MET A 17 -3.23 4.17 -12.76
C MET A 17 -4.06 5.43 -12.48
N VAL A 18 -5.28 5.51 -13.00
CA VAL A 18 -6.17 6.66 -12.79
C VAL A 18 -6.48 6.84 -11.30
N LEU A 19 -6.81 5.75 -10.60
CA LEU A 19 -7.05 5.76 -9.16
C LEU A 19 -5.81 6.20 -8.38
N SER A 20 -4.62 5.75 -8.77
CA SER A 20 -3.34 6.15 -8.17
C SER A 20 -3.10 7.65 -8.30
N VAL A 21 -3.26 8.21 -9.50
CA VAL A 21 -3.08 9.64 -9.75
C VAL A 21 -4.11 10.48 -8.99
N TRP A 22 -5.38 10.06 -9.00
CA TRP A 22 -6.43 10.74 -8.25
C TRP A 22 -6.16 10.74 -6.75
N ARG A 23 -5.72 9.59 -6.21
CA ARG A 23 -5.35 9.44 -4.80
C ARG A 23 -4.15 10.31 -4.44
N ASP A 24 -3.16 10.41 -5.31
CA ASP A 24 -2.00 11.28 -5.12
C ASP A 24 -2.42 12.74 -5.04
N ARG A 25 -3.23 13.23 -5.98
CA ARG A 25 -3.75 14.61 -5.96
C ARG A 25 -4.57 14.90 -4.70
N ARG A 26 -5.43 13.97 -4.30
CA ARG A 26 -6.23 14.09 -3.07
C ARG A 26 -5.35 14.14 -1.82
N SER A 27 -4.31 13.30 -1.76
CA SER A 27 -3.35 13.28 -0.65
C SER A 27 -2.50 14.55 -0.55
N ALA A 28 -2.25 15.23 -1.68
CA ALA A 28 -1.56 16.51 -1.72
C ALA A 28 -2.46 17.63 -1.16
N ARG A 29 -3.74 17.65 -1.53
CA ARG A 29 -4.74 18.58 -0.96
C ARG A 29 -4.89 18.40 0.55
N TRP A 30 -4.89 17.15 1.05
CA TRP A 30 -4.92 16.93 2.50
C TRP A 30 -3.67 17.45 3.22
N ARG A 31 -2.50 17.29 2.60
CA ARG A 31 -1.24 17.84 3.13
C ARG A 31 -1.29 19.37 3.24
N SER A 32 -1.81 20.06 2.22
CA SER A 32 -1.93 21.52 2.27
C SER A 32 -2.92 22.01 3.32
N LEU A 33 -3.90 21.19 3.69
CA LEU A 33 -4.89 21.49 4.73
C LEU A 33 -4.45 21.05 6.14
N GLY A 34 -3.23 20.51 6.30
CA GLY A 34 -2.77 19.99 7.61
C GLY A 34 -3.54 18.75 8.09
N LEU A 35 -4.12 17.98 7.16
CA LEU A 35 -4.83 16.73 7.45
C LEU A 35 -3.90 15.53 7.27
N CYS A 36 -4.33 14.37 7.77
CA CYS A 36 -3.62 13.11 7.60
C CYS A 36 -3.41 12.80 6.12
N HIS A 37 -2.16 12.55 5.73
CA HIS A 37 -1.79 12.25 4.35
C HIS A 37 -2.51 11.02 3.77
N GLN A 38 -2.89 10.05 4.61
CA GLN A 38 -3.39 8.74 4.18
C GLN A 38 -4.93 8.64 4.14
N CYS A 39 -5.63 9.30 5.07
CA CYS A 39 -7.09 9.22 5.22
C CYS A 39 -7.81 10.59 5.24
N GLY A 40 -7.09 11.71 5.29
CA GLY A 40 -7.70 13.04 5.37
C GLY A 40 -8.31 13.38 6.73
N ALA A 41 -8.15 12.54 7.76
CA ALA A 41 -8.60 12.86 9.12
C ALA A 41 -7.77 13.98 9.75
N HIS A 42 -8.37 14.71 10.69
CA HIS A 42 -7.66 15.72 11.46
C HIS A 42 -6.48 15.11 12.24
N LEU A 43 -5.35 15.79 12.21
CA LEU A 43 -4.16 15.42 12.98
C LEU A 43 -4.37 15.84 14.44
N GLY A 44 -4.69 14.88 15.31
CA GLY A 44 -4.72 15.09 16.76
C GLY A 44 -3.33 14.97 17.41
N ALA A 45 -3.28 15.02 18.74
CA ALA A 45 -2.04 14.92 19.53
C ALA A 45 -1.18 13.66 19.24
N ASN A 46 -1.80 12.61 18.69
CA ASN A 46 -1.15 11.34 18.32
C ASN A 46 -0.70 11.29 16.84
N ALA A 47 -0.49 12.44 16.20
CA ALA A 47 0.04 12.51 14.84
C ALA A 47 1.50 12.02 14.80
N LYS A 48 1.80 11.09 13.89
CA LYS A 48 3.15 10.54 13.70
C LYS A 48 3.74 11.03 12.39
N SER A 49 4.98 11.49 12.45
CA SER A 49 5.78 11.87 11.29
C SER A 49 6.47 10.64 10.70
N VAL A 50 6.23 10.35 9.42
CA VAL A 50 6.83 9.21 8.71
C VAL A 50 7.61 9.71 7.50
N PRO A 51 8.87 9.30 7.31
CA PRO A 51 9.65 9.65 6.12
C PRO A 51 9.08 8.92 4.89
N LEU A 52 8.88 9.66 3.80
CA LEU A 52 8.49 9.12 2.49
C LEU A 52 9.69 8.45 1.80
N ARG A 53 10.19 7.35 2.37
CA ARG A 53 11.37 6.65 1.82
C ARG A 53 11.15 6.01 0.44
N PHE A 54 9.90 5.83 0.01
CA PHE A 54 9.59 5.00 -1.16
C PHE A 54 9.41 5.75 -2.48
N ARG A 55 9.40 7.10 -2.51
CA ARG A 55 9.08 7.82 -3.75
C ARG A 55 10.05 8.93 -4.15
N ASN A 56 10.95 9.36 -3.26
CA ASN A 56 12.08 10.23 -3.61
C ASN A 56 13.04 10.33 -2.40
N PRO A 57 14.36 10.23 -2.58
CA PRO A 57 15.33 10.40 -1.48
C PRO A 57 15.36 11.82 -0.86
N GLY A 58 14.62 12.78 -1.43
CA GLY A 58 14.36 14.11 -0.85
C GLY A 58 12.89 14.37 -0.48
N ALA A 59 12.01 13.36 -0.54
CA ALA A 59 10.60 13.55 -0.22
C ALA A 59 10.41 13.75 1.28
N GLY A 60 10.06 14.99 1.64
CA GLY A 60 9.89 15.46 3.00
C GLY A 60 9.03 14.57 3.91
N VAL A 61 9.18 14.81 5.21
CA VAL A 61 8.46 14.11 6.26
C VAL A 61 6.94 14.38 6.15
N VAL A 62 6.12 13.33 6.11
CA VAL A 62 4.66 13.47 6.10
C VAL A 62 4.03 13.08 7.43
N ARG A 63 2.97 13.77 7.78
CA ARG A 63 2.19 13.50 9.00
C ARG A 63 1.04 12.55 8.69
N ILE A 64 0.93 11.50 9.50
CA ILE A 64 -0.18 10.55 9.49
C ILE A 64 -0.85 10.53 10.86
N CYS A 65 -2.15 10.22 10.90
CA CYS A 65 -2.86 10.04 12.16
C CYS A 65 -2.47 8.70 12.84
N GLY A 66 -2.66 8.63 14.16
CA GLY A 66 -2.39 7.41 14.94
C GLY A 66 -3.16 6.18 14.44
N GLY A 67 -4.39 6.36 13.93
CA GLY A 67 -5.16 5.28 13.31
C GLY A 67 -4.49 4.68 12.07
N CYS A 68 -4.04 5.53 11.14
CA CYS A 68 -3.30 5.06 9.96
C CYS A 68 -1.92 4.49 10.31
N ALA A 69 -1.29 4.97 11.38
CA ALA A 69 -0.05 4.39 11.87
C ALA A 69 -0.27 2.96 12.40
N LYS A 70 -1.38 2.72 13.12
CA LYS A 70 -1.77 1.39 13.59
C LYS A 70 -2.11 0.46 12.43
N GLU A 71 -2.86 0.96 11.44
CA GLU A 71 -3.22 0.19 10.24
C GLU A 71 -2.00 -0.30 9.47
N ARG A 72 -0.97 0.54 9.31
CA ARG A 72 0.29 0.12 8.66
C ARG A 72 0.99 -1.00 9.42
N THR A 73 0.93 -0.99 10.74
CA THR A 73 1.48 -2.08 11.55
C THR A 73 0.70 -3.37 11.29
N ILE A 74 -0.63 -3.30 11.28
CA ILE A 74 -1.50 -4.45 10.97
C ILE A 74 -1.23 -4.99 9.55
N GLN A 75 -1.13 -4.10 8.56
CA GLN A 75 -0.81 -4.49 7.18
C GLN A 75 0.57 -5.16 7.06
N ARG A 76 1.57 -4.70 7.82
CA ARG A 76 2.88 -5.38 7.85
C ARG A 76 2.78 -6.78 8.43
N TRP A 77 2.00 -6.96 9.49
CA TRP A 77 1.76 -8.28 10.07
C TRP A 77 0.98 -9.18 9.10
N MET A 78 -0.02 -8.67 8.39
CA MET A 78 -0.73 -9.42 7.36
C MET A 78 0.20 -9.82 6.21
N LEU A 79 1.03 -8.90 5.70
CA LEU A 79 1.99 -9.24 4.64
C LEU A 79 2.99 -10.30 5.10
N ALA A 80 3.47 -10.21 6.35
CA ALA A 80 4.36 -11.20 6.94
C ALA A 80 3.67 -12.58 7.05
N SER A 81 2.40 -12.63 7.48
CA SER A 81 1.66 -13.88 7.57
C SER A 81 1.39 -14.49 6.19
N PHE A 82 1.01 -13.69 5.19
CA PHE A 82 0.86 -14.15 3.82
C PHE A 82 2.16 -14.69 3.23
N ALA A 83 3.29 -14.02 3.46
CA ALA A 83 4.59 -14.51 3.03
C ALA A 83 4.93 -15.86 3.68
N LEU A 84 4.61 -16.02 4.96
CA LEU A 84 4.84 -17.26 5.71
C LEU A 84 3.96 -18.41 5.18
N VAL A 85 2.69 -18.15 4.89
CA VAL A 85 1.79 -19.13 4.23
C VAL A 85 2.31 -19.50 2.84
N ALA A 86 2.76 -18.52 2.05
CA ALA A 86 3.32 -18.78 0.73
C ALA A 86 4.59 -19.65 0.80
N LEU A 87 5.47 -19.42 1.78
CA LEU A 87 6.64 -20.24 2.01
C LEU A 87 6.26 -21.68 2.40
N ILE A 88 5.27 -21.86 3.27
CA ILE A 88 4.77 -23.20 3.63
C ILE A 88 4.15 -23.90 2.42
N ALA A 89 3.35 -23.20 1.62
CA ALA A 89 2.78 -23.77 0.41
C ALA A 89 3.88 -24.19 -0.59
N LEU A 90 4.93 -23.38 -0.72
CA LEU A 90 6.11 -23.69 -1.52
C LEU A 90 6.86 -24.92 -1.00
N THR A 91 7.10 -25.03 0.30
CA THR A 91 7.80 -26.18 0.87
C THR A 91 6.99 -27.46 0.73
N VAL A 92 5.67 -27.41 0.98
CA VAL A 92 4.75 -28.55 0.79
C VAL A 92 4.71 -28.98 -0.68
N TRP A 93 4.60 -28.04 -1.61
CA TRP A 93 4.65 -28.32 -3.04
C TRP A 93 5.97 -29.01 -3.43
N TRP A 94 7.09 -28.51 -2.92
CA TRP A 94 8.41 -29.05 -3.20
C TRP A 94 8.61 -30.46 -2.62
N LEU A 95 8.04 -30.74 -1.44
CA LEU A 95 8.02 -32.08 -0.85
C LEU A 95 7.16 -33.05 -1.67
N LEU A 96 5.97 -32.63 -2.11
CA LEU A 96 5.06 -33.45 -2.93
C LEU A 96 5.64 -33.79 -4.31
N GLN A 97 6.49 -32.93 -4.88
CA GLN A 97 7.17 -33.25 -6.14
C GLN A 97 8.32 -34.26 -6.00
N ARG A 98 8.80 -34.51 -4.78
CA ARG A 98 9.96 -35.39 -4.51
C ARG A 98 9.57 -36.80 -4.09
N SER A 99 8.32 -37.03 -3.70
CA SER A 99 7.69 -38.32 -3.42
C SER A 99 7.11 -38.94 -4.67
#